data_AF-A0A8D2N4L8-F1
#
_entry.id   AF-A0A8D2N4L8-F1
#
_cell.length_a   1.000
_cell.length_b   1.000
_cell.length_c   1.000
_cell.angle_alpha   90.00
_cell.angle_beta   90.00
_cell.angle_gamma   90.00
#
_symmetry.space_group_name_H-M   'P 1'
#
loop_
_entity.id
_entity.type
_entity.pdbx_description
1 polymer ?
#
loop_
_entity_poly.entity_id
_entity_poly.type
_entity_poly.pdbx_seq_one_letter_code
_entity_poly.pdbx_strand_id
1 'polypeptide(L)'
;MSQNTCCQIWADTQKELDVMLQREREEFQEPQEDPEEAMKMLATAYVQYLAILRKLDEAHAPLIHQQKRAAVRQALDGVMGRILEIKGEMVALEKCECHSMAAVLKELQRVPEDIEIPIPKYFIQENLGILQYREKYLHEILLNAGLIEQEVVTAMTLEEAIGVIQVAERARQGRARAAFMRRIYLEEKRQSRTQEQQTKSPDEAATCIQKVWRGHRQRKETERLREEEMIFLGMSLPPELEVMISLQKTNVLEGEFQERADYSFVHELRAAEGPHIKETFQEEITQCFLECRHVTGRFPDYPLEKAGGSKAIIVEKHPEEIVEELAAKKALAEAQKNEKDKKKKEAKEPAPEKKPEVEKPVRNESRL
;
A
#
# COMPACT_ATOMS: atom_id res chain seq x y z
N MET A 1 14.82 13.84 7.50
CA MET A 1 15.33 14.04 6.13
C MET A 1 14.49 15.07 5.39
N SER A 2 15.07 15.84 4.46
CA SER A 2 14.32 16.78 3.61
C SER A 2 13.62 16.04 2.47
N GLN A 3 12.45 16.53 2.01
CA GLN A 3 11.71 15.94 0.88
C GLN A 3 12.54 15.90 -0.41
N ASN A 4 13.43 16.87 -0.61
CA ASN A 4 14.32 16.89 -1.77
C ASN A 4 15.35 15.76 -1.71
N THR A 5 15.94 15.51 -0.53
CA THR A 5 16.86 14.40 -0.32
C THR A 5 16.18 13.06 -0.60
N CYS A 6 14.94 12.91 -0.15
CA CYS A 6 14.15 11.72 -0.39
C CYS A 6 13.86 11.47 -1.89
N CYS A 7 13.48 12.53 -2.62
CA CYS A 7 13.27 12.43 -4.07
C CYS A 7 14.57 12.13 -4.82
N GLN A 8 15.71 12.64 -4.34
CA GLN A 8 17.03 12.32 -4.90
C GLN A 8 17.40 10.86 -4.69
N ILE A 9 17.27 10.34 -3.46
CA ILE A 9 17.50 8.93 -3.16
C ILE A 9 16.62 8.05 -4.05
N TRP A 10 15.33 8.36 -4.19
CA TRP A 10 14.45 7.63 -5.09
C TRP A 10 14.93 7.70 -6.55
N ALA A 11 15.23 8.88 -7.07
CA ALA A 11 15.66 9.05 -8.46
C ALA A 11 16.96 8.30 -8.78
N ASP A 12 17.92 8.31 -7.84
CA ASP A 12 19.19 7.62 -8.02
C ASP A 12 19.02 6.09 -7.88
N THR A 13 18.17 5.65 -6.94
CA THR A 13 17.83 4.23 -6.78
C THR A 13 17.05 3.70 -7.98
N GLN A 14 16.19 4.50 -8.60
CA GLN A 14 15.48 4.11 -9.81
C GLN A 14 16.45 3.89 -10.97
N LYS A 15 17.45 4.76 -11.14
CA LYS A 15 18.50 4.55 -12.15
C LYS A 15 19.31 3.28 -11.89
N GLU A 16 19.65 3.03 -10.62
CA GLU A 16 20.36 1.81 -10.22
C GLU A 16 19.52 0.56 -10.53
N LEU A 17 18.22 0.61 -10.26
CA LEU A 17 17.28 -0.45 -10.62
C LEU A 17 17.18 -0.64 -12.14
N ASP A 18 17.10 0.43 -12.92
CA ASP A 18 17.04 0.34 -14.39
C ASP A 18 18.31 -0.28 -14.97
N VAL A 19 19.49 0.09 -14.44
CA VAL A 19 20.78 -0.52 -14.82
C VAL A 19 20.82 -2.00 -14.44
N MET A 20 20.35 -2.35 -13.25
CA MET A 20 20.27 -3.74 -12.81
C MET A 20 19.37 -4.54 -13.75
N LEU A 21 18.17 -4.05 -14.04
CA LEU A 21 17.22 -4.73 -14.94
C LEU A 21 17.77 -4.89 -16.36
N GLN A 22 18.56 -3.94 -16.86
CA GLN A 22 19.25 -4.08 -18.15
C GLN A 22 20.30 -5.18 -18.10
N ARG A 23 21.15 -5.17 -17.07
CA ARG A 23 22.17 -6.20 -16.84
C ARG A 23 21.54 -7.58 -16.73
N GLU A 24 20.45 -7.70 -16.00
CA GLU A 24 19.72 -8.95 -15.86
C GLU A 24 19.17 -9.45 -17.20
N ARG A 25 18.61 -8.57 -18.03
CA ARG A 25 18.14 -8.94 -19.37
C ARG A 25 19.27 -9.44 -20.27
N GLU A 26 20.49 -8.95 -20.09
CA GLU A 26 21.66 -9.36 -20.87
C GLU A 26 22.26 -10.65 -20.33
N GLU A 27 22.46 -10.76 -19.01
CA GLU A 27 23.09 -11.91 -18.36
C GLU A 27 22.21 -13.16 -18.35
N PHE A 28 20.88 -13.01 -18.29
CA PHE A 28 19.93 -14.15 -18.23
C PHE A 28 19.38 -14.55 -19.61
N GLN A 29 19.88 -13.96 -20.70
CA GLN A 29 19.46 -14.32 -22.06
C GLN A 29 19.99 -15.70 -22.49
N GLU A 30 21.18 -16.07 -22.03
CA GLU A 30 21.82 -17.33 -22.37
C GLU A 30 21.80 -18.27 -21.14
N PRO A 31 21.39 -19.53 -21.29
CA PRO A 31 21.49 -20.50 -20.20
C PRO A 31 22.95 -20.70 -19.80
N GLN A 32 23.31 -20.39 -18.56
CA GLN A 32 24.63 -20.75 -18.03
C GLN A 32 24.75 -22.28 -17.99
N GLU A 33 25.82 -22.83 -18.58
CA GLU A 33 26.10 -24.26 -18.52
C GLU A 33 26.77 -24.67 -17.19
N ASP A 34 27.49 -23.76 -16.55
CA ASP A 34 28.15 -24.00 -15.26
C ASP A 34 27.25 -23.62 -14.07
N PRO A 35 26.86 -24.57 -13.21
CA PRO A 35 26.08 -24.30 -12.00
C PRO A 35 26.77 -23.33 -11.03
N GLU A 36 28.10 -23.37 -10.92
CA GLU A 36 28.81 -22.49 -9.98
C GLU A 36 28.76 -21.02 -10.44
N GLU A 37 28.92 -20.79 -11.74
CA GLU A 37 28.85 -19.46 -12.34
C GLU A 37 27.42 -18.91 -12.33
N ALA A 38 26.41 -19.76 -12.61
CA ALA A 38 24.99 -19.41 -12.46
C ALA A 38 24.66 -19.01 -11.02
N MET A 39 25.14 -19.78 -10.04
CA MET A 39 24.95 -19.48 -8.62
C MET A 39 25.59 -18.14 -8.24
N LYS A 40 26.82 -17.88 -8.71
CA LYS A 40 27.52 -16.61 -8.47
C LYS A 40 26.76 -15.43 -9.06
N MET A 41 26.22 -15.58 -10.28
CA MET A 41 25.41 -14.55 -10.94
C MET A 41 24.13 -14.26 -10.12
N LEU A 42 23.36 -15.29 -9.78
CA LEU A 42 22.13 -15.18 -8.98
C LEU A 42 22.39 -14.56 -7.61
N ALA A 43 23.45 -15.00 -6.92
CA ALA A 43 23.87 -14.46 -5.64
C ALA A 43 24.23 -12.97 -5.72
N THR A 44 24.92 -12.57 -6.79
CA THR A 44 25.28 -11.16 -7.02
C THR A 44 24.04 -10.32 -7.26
N ALA A 45 23.11 -10.79 -8.08
CA ALA A 45 21.82 -10.15 -8.34
C ALA A 45 20.99 -10.01 -7.05
N TYR A 46 20.91 -11.08 -6.25
CA TYR A 46 20.19 -11.10 -4.98
C TYR A 46 20.69 -10.01 -4.01
N VAL A 47 22.00 -9.91 -3.81
CA VAL A 47 22.61 -8.89 -2.93
C VAL A 47 22.37 -7.47 -3.48
N GLN A 48 22.45 -7.28 -4.79
CA GLN A 48 22.19 -5.98 -5.42
C GLN A 48 20.74 -5.54 -5.27
N TYR A 49 19.77 -6.44 -5.48
CA TYR A 49 18.36 -6.13 -5.25
C TYR A 49 18.04 -5.85 -3.79
N LEU A 50 18.67 -6.55 -2.83
CA LEU A 50 18.52 -6.22 -1.40
C LEU A 50 19.03 -4.81 -1.09
N ALA A 51 20.13 -4.37 -1.70
CA ALA A 51 20.62 -3.01 -1.54
C ALA A 51 19.63 -1.97 -2.11
N ILE A 52 19.03 -2.25 -3.28
CA ILE A 52 17.99 -1.42 -3.88
C ILE A 52 16.75 -1.37 -2.97
N LEU A 53 16.30 -2.51 -2.44
CA LEU A 53 15.16 -2.60 -1.52
C LEU A 53 15.34 -1.68 -0.31
N ARG A 54 16.53 -1.69 0.32
CA ARG A 54 16.85 -0.84 1.48
C ARG A 54 16.75 0.64 1.13
N LYS A 55 17.35 1.06 0.00
CA LYS A 55 17.32 2.46 -0.45
C LYS A 55 15.90 2.92 -0.79
N LEU A 56 15.11 2.05 -1.41
CA LEU A 56 13.71 2.33 -1.71
C LEU A 56 12.86 2.44 -0.43
N ASP A 57 13.07 1.61 0.59
CA ASP A 57 12.33 1.70 1.87
C ASP A 57 12.71 2.98 2.63
N GLU A 58 14.00 3.33 2.61
CA GLU A 58 14.50 4.59 3.17
C GLU A 58 13.90 5.81 2.47
N ALA A 59 13.75 5.75 1.15
CA ALA A 59 13.04 6.77 0.38
C ALA A 59 11.52 6.72 0.60
N HIS A 60 10.90 5.57 0.81
CA HIS A 60 9.45 5.48 0.94
C HIS A 60 8.94 6.11 2.23
N ALA A 61 9.56 5.79 3.37
CA ALA A 61 9.04 6.13 4.69
C ALA A 61 8.81 7.64 4.96
N PRO A 62 9.68 8.58 4.51
CA PRO A 62 9.49 10.01 4.74
C PRO A 62 8.72 10.75 3.62
N LEU A 63 8.36 10.11 2.50
CA LEU A 63 7.67 10.80 1.39
C LEU A 63 6.30 11.28 1.81
N ILE A 64 6.00 12.58 1.78
CA ILE A 64 4.65 13.08 2.15
C ILE A 64 3.65 12.93 0.98
N HIS A 65 4.13 13.05 -0.26
CA HIS A 65 3.26 13.09 -1.43
C HIS A 65 2.70 11.71 -1.79
N GLN A 66 1.37 11.55 -1.71
CA GLN A 66 0.66 10.27 -1.90
C GLN A 66 0.97 9.60 -3.25
N GLN A 67 0.92 10.32 -4.38
CA GLN A 67 1.20 9.71 -5.70
C GLN A 67 2.63 9.17 -5.82
N LYS A 68 3.63 9.95 -5.37
CA LYS A 68 5.04 9.50 -5.36
C LYS A 68 5.23 8.33 -4.40
N ARG A 69 4.61 8.38 -3.22
CA ARG A 69 4.63 7.30 -2.24
C ARG A 69 4.05 6.01 -2.83
N ALA A 70 2.90 6.09 -3.50
CA ALA A 70 2.29 4.95 -4.17
C ALA A 70 3.17 4.37 -5.28
N ALA A 71 3.81 5.22 -6.09
CA ALA A 71 4.73 4.77 -7.13
C ALA A 71 5.97 4.06 -6.56
N VAL A 72 6.58 4.62 -5.51
CA VAL A 72 7.72 4.00 -4.81
C VAL A 72 7.30 2.69 -4.15
N ARG A 73 6.10 2.63 -3.57
CA ARG A 73 5.56 1.39 -3.00
C ARG A 73 5.42 0.29 -4.05
N GLN A 74 4.88 0.62 -5.23
CA GLN A 74 4.75 -0.36 -6.30
C GLN A 74 6.13 -0.89 -6.76
N ALA A 75 7.13 -0.02 -6.83
CA ALA A 75 8.51 -0.43 -7.12
C ALA A 75 9.09 -1.31 -6.01
N LEU A 76 8.85 -0.97 -4.73
CA LEU A 76 9.23 -1.80 -3.58
C LEU A 76 8.65 -3.21 -3.65
N ASP A 77 7.33 -3.32 -3.85
CA ASP A 77 6.62 -4.59 -3.96
C ASP A 77 7.18 -5.42 -5.14
N GLY A 78 7.49 -4.76 -6.27
CA GLY A 78 8.11 -5.41 -7.43
C GLY A 78 9.53 -5.93 -7.15
N VAL A 79 10.37 -5.13 -6.50
CA VAL A 79 11.73 -5.54 -6.09
C VAL A 79 11.68 -6.69 -5.09
N MET A 80 10.76 -6.65 -4.12
CA MET A 80 10.54 -7.77 -3.19
C MET A 80 10.14 -9.06 -3.93
N GLY A 81 9.23 -8.95 -4.91
CA GLY A 81 8.87 -10.08 -5.77
C GLY A 81 10.08 -10.66 -6.49
N ARG A 82 10.90 -9.81 -7.12
CA ARG A 82 12.10 -10.26 -7.83
C ARG A 82 13.14 -10.92 -6.91
N ILE A 83 13.31 -10.41 -5.70
CA ILE A 83 14.20 -11.04 -4.69
C ILE A 83 13.73 -12.46 -4.36
N LEU A 84 12.41 -12.68 -4.21
CA LEU A 84 11.85 -13.99 -3.95
C LEU A 84 12.02 -14.95 -5.13
N GLU A 85 11.85 -14.46 -6.36
CA GLU A 85 12.09 -15.25 -7.58
C GLU A 85 13.54 -15.72 -7.67
N ILE A 86 14.50 -14.79 -7.54
CA ILE A 86 15.94 -15.12 -7.56
C ILE A 86 16.29 -16.09 -6.44
N LYS A 87 15.76 -15.86 -5.24
CA LYS A 87 15.95 -16.78 -4.12
C LYS A 87 15.40 -18.18 -4.43
N GLY A 88 14.24 -18.26 -5.08
CA GLY A 88 13.65 -19.52 -5.54
C GLY A 88 14.54 -20.25 -6.55
N GLU A 89 15.13 -19.53 -7.50
CA GLU A 89 16.09 -20.09 -8.47
C GLU A 89 17.36 -20.60 -7.80
N MET A 90 17.93 -19.83 -6.86
CA MET A 90 19.11 -20.27 -6.07
C MET A 90 18.83 -21.58 -5.32
N VAL A 91 17.67 -21.65 -4.62
CA VAL A 91 17.24 -22.86 -3.91
C VAL A 91 17.05 -24.02 -4.88
N ALA A 92 16.50 -23.76 -6.07
CA ALA A 92 16.31 -24.80 -7.07
C ALA A 92 17.65 -25.33 -7.62
N LEU A 93 18.68 -24.50 -7.69
CA LEU A 93 20.01 -24.86 -8.17
C LEU A 93 20.80 -25.67 -7.14
N GLU A 94 20.92 -25.19 -5.90
CA GLU A 94 21.71 -25.85 -4.83
C GLU A 94 20.92 -26.88 -4.01
N LYS A 95 19.59 -26.93 -4.16
CA LYS A 95 18.67 -27.75 -3.33
C LYS A 95 18.79 -27.47 -1.83
N CYS A 96 19.13 -26.23 -1.45
CA CYS A 96 19.29 -25.78 -0.08
C CYS A 96 18.61 -24.43 0.13
N GLU A 97 18.06 -24.18 1.32
CA GLU A 97 17.49 -22.87 1.66
C GLU A 97 18.58 -21.85 2.05
N CYS A 98 19.67 -22.34 2.64
CA CYS A 98 20.79 -21.57 3.17
C CYS A 98 21.98 -21.63 2.20
N HIS A 99 22.39 -20.48 1.66
CA HIS A 99 23.45 -20.40 0.64
C HIS A 99 24.66 -19.64 1.18
N SER A 100 25.86 -20.08 0.81
CA SER A 100 27.10 -19.40 1.20
C SER A 100 27.35 -18.18 0.30
N MET A 101 27.12 -16.98 0.81
CA MET A 101 27.29 -15.72 0.07
C MET A 101 28.66 -15.06 0.32
N ALA A 102 29.57 -15.69 1.08
CA ALA A 102 30.79 -15.05 1.57
C ALA A 102 31.73 -14.55 0.44
N ALA A 103 31.87 -15.32 -0.64
CA ALA A 103 32.70 -14.94 -1.78
C ALA A 103 32.12 -13.71 -2.51
N VAL A 104 30.81 -13.69 -2.71
CA VAL A 104 30.08 -12.61 -3.39
C VAL A 104 30.10 -11.33 -2.54
N LEU A 105 29.90 -11.44 -1.23
CA LEU A 105 30.02 -10.30 -0.32
C LEU A 105 31.40 -9.67 -0.36
N LYS A 106 32.45 -10.50 -0.36
CA LYS A 106 33.83 -10.03 -0.44
C LYS A 106 34.11 -9.29 -1.75
N GLU A 107 33.60 -9.80 -2.87
CA GLU A 107 33.73 -9.17 -4.19
C GLU A 107 32.99 -7.83 -4.28
N LEU A 108 31.78 -7.77 -3.72
CA LEU A 108 30.96 -6.55 -3.70
C LEU A 108 31.35 -5.57 -2.58
N GLN A 109 32.34 -5.89 -1.76
CA GLN A 109 32.76 -5.11 -0.58
C GLN A 109 31.58 -4.80 0.38
N ARG A 110 30.71 -5.80 0.59
CA ARG A 110 29.54 -5.73 1.45
C ARG A 110 29.76 -6.43 2.78
N VAL A 111 29.01 -6.02 3.79
CA VAL A 111 29.07 -6.58 5.15
C VAL A 111 27.94 -7.62 5.29
N PRO A 112 28.05 -8.68 6.12
CA PRO A 112 27.00 -9.69 6.24
C PRO A 112 25.64 -9.12 6.65
N GLU A 113 25.63 -8.02 7.41
CA GLU A 113 24.43 -7.27 7.81
C GLU A 113 23.67 -6.72 6.60
N ASP A 114 24.30 -6.59 5.42
CA ASP A 114 23.65 -6.13 4.18
C ASP A 114 22.73 -7.21 3.56
N ILE A 115 22.90 -8.48 3.93
CA ILE A 115 22.05 -9.60 3.44
C ILE A 115 20.75 -9.72 4.23
N GLU A 116 20.68 -9.15 5.43
CA GLU A 116 19.46 -9.21 6.24
C GLU A 116 18.29 -8.58 5.49
N ILE A 117 17.17 -9.28 5.41
CA ILE A 117 16.00 -8.79 4.68
C ILE A 117 15.32 -7.72 5.55
N PRO A 118 15.31 -6.44 5.15
CA PRO A 118 14.60 -5.42 5.92
C PRO A 118 13.09 -5.65 5.81
N ILE A 119 12.36 -5.44 6.90
CA ILE A 119 10.88 -5.38 6.88
C ILE A 119 10.50 -3.95 6.50
N PRO A 120 9.89 -3.71 5.33
CA PRO A 120 9.56 -2.34 4.93
C PRO A 120 8.59 -1.68 5.89
N LYS A 121 8.80 -0.40 6.19
CA LYS A 121 8.08 0.29 7.28
C LYS A 121 6.58 0.43 7.01
N TYR A 122 6.18 0.46 5.74
CA TYR A 122 4.77 0.57 5.36
C TYR A 122 3.95 -0.67 5.76
N PHE A 123 4.56 -1.86 5.85
CA PHE A 123 3.86 -3.05 6.35
C PHE A 123 3.31 -2.86 7.75
N ILE A 124 4.06 -2.17 8.61
CA ILE A 124 3.62 -1.89 9.98
C ILE A 124 2.49 -0.86 9.98
N GLN A 125 2.63 0.19 9.16
CA GLN A 125 1.66 1.28 9.10
C GLN A 125 0.31 0.81 8.57
N GLU A 126 0.31 0.04 7.48
CA GLU A 126 -0.92 -0.43 6.83
C GLU A 126 -1.60 -1.54 7.61
N ASN A 127 -0.82 -2.43 8.25
CA ASN A 127 -1.38 -3.49 9.08
C ASN A 127 -1.62 -3.04 10.52
N LEU A 128 -1.46 -1.75 10.86
CA LEU A 128 -1.51 -1.29 12.26
C LEU A 128 -2.82 -1.69 12.94
N GLY A 129 -3.96 -1.55 12.25
CA GLY A 129 -5.26 -1.98 12.80
C GLY A 129 -5.33 -3.48 13.09
N ILE A 130 -4.78 -4.30 12.19
CA ILE A 130 -4.70 -5.76 12.37
C ILE A 130 -3.75 -6.11 13.52
N LEU A 131 -2.61 -5.43 13.61
CA LEU A 131 -1.63 -5.62 14.67
C LEU A 131 -2.22 -5.25 16.04
N GLN A 132 -2.90 -4.10 16.16
CA GLN A 132 -3.60 -3.69 17.37
C GLN A 132 -4.73 -4.66 17.75
N TYR A 133 -5.48 -5.17 16.78
CA TYR A 133 -6.49 -6.19 17.04
C TYR A 133 -5.85 -7.48 17.58
N ARG A 134 -4.78 -7.95 16.94
CA ARG A 134 -4.02 -9.14 17.39
C ARG A 134 -3.40 -8.94 18.76
N GLU A 135 -2.89 -7.76 19.06
CA GLU A 135 -2.35 -7.39 20.36
C GLU A 135 -3.42 -7.46 21.45
N LYS A 136 -4.59 -6.85 21.21
CA LYS A 136 -5.74 -6.95 22.14
C LYS A 136 -6.19 -8.40 22.34
N TYR A 137 -6.29 -9.15 21.25
CA TYR A 137 -6.69 -10.56 21.30
C TYR A 137 -5.67 -11.43 22.05
N LEU A 138 -4.37 -11.22 21.82
CA LEU A 138 -3.30 -11.88 22.56
C LEU A 138 -3.38 -11.52 24.06
N HIS A 139 -3.60 -10.24 24.36
CA HIS A 139 -3.74 -9.78 25.74
C HIS A 139 -4.92 -10.46 26.43
N GLU A 140 -6.07 -10.58 25.76
CA GLU A 140 -7.24 -11.33 26.26
C GLU A 140 -6.93 -12.80 26.50
N ILE A 141 -6.22 -13.48 25.58
CA ILE A 141 -5.79 -14.87 25.76
C ILE A 141 -4.88 -15.00 26.99
N LEU A 142 -3.91 -14.10 27.14
CA LEU A 142 -2.96 -14.13 28.24
C LEU A 142 -3.62 -13.85 29.60
N LEU A 143 -4.60 -12.93 29.63
CA LEU A 143 -5.48 -12.70 30.78
C LEU A 143 -6.27 -13.97 31.14
N ASN A 144 -6.91 -14.59 30.16
CA ASN A 144 -7.70 -15.82 30.35
C ASN A 144 -6.83 -17.01 30.79
N ALA A 145 -5.58 -17.07 30.34
CA ALA A 145 -4.59 -18.07 30.76
C ALA A 145 -3.99 -17.79 32.14
N GLY A 146 -4.29 -16.63 32.76
CA GLY A 146 -3.74 -16.22 34.05
C GLY A 146 -2.23 -15.90 33.99
N LEU A 147 -1.69 -15.64 32.80
CA LEU A 147 -0.28 -15.29 32.61
C LEU A 147 -0.02 -13.78 32.76
N ILE A 148 -1.08 -12.98 32.66
CA ILE A 148 -1.06 -11.54 32.91
C ILE A 148 -2.11 -11.24 33.98
N GLU A 149 -1.70 -10.50 35.01
CA GLU A 149 -2.64 -9.92 35.97
C GLU A 149 -3.22 -8.63 35.36
N GLN A 150 -4.54 -8.52 35.35
CA GLN A 150 -5.19 -7.27 34.97
C GLN A 150 -4.84 -6.23 36.03
N GLU A 151 -4.08 -5.19 35.65
CA GLU A 151 -3.96 -4.02 36.51
C GLU A 151 -5.38 -3.49 36.72
N VAL A 152 -5.89 -3.67 37.93
CA VAL A 152 -7.14 -3.08 38.35
C VAL A 152 -6.91 -1.57 38.29
N VAL A 153 -7.46 -0.94 37.24
CA VAL A 153 -7.52 0.51 37.15
C VAL A 153 -8.39 0.95 38.32
N THR A 154 -7.75 1.27 39.44
CA THR A 154 -8.42 1.85 40.59
C THR A 154 -9.02 3.16 40.13
N ALA A 155 -10.35 3.24 40.12
CA ALA A 155 -11.04 4.47 39.80
C ALA A 155 -10.49 5.58 40.71
N MET A 156 -10.08 6.71 40.12
CA MET A 156 -9.56 7.84 40.88
C MET A 156 -10.57 8.22 41.97
N THR A 157 -10.08 8.48 43.17
CA THR A 157 -10.96 8.95 44.24
C THR A 157 -11.46 10.36 43.91
N LEU A 158 -12.61 10.74 44.49
CA LEU A 158 -13.16 12.09 44.32
C LEU A 158 -12.14 13.17 44.71
N GLU A 159 -11.36 12.94 45.77
CA GLU A 159 -10.36 13.87 46.28
C GLU A 159 -9.19 14.06 45.30
N GLU A 160 -8.70 12.97 44.70
CA GLU A 160 -7.68 13.02 43.66
C GLU A 160 -8.19 13.75 42.41
N ALA A 161 -9.42 13.46 41.99
CA ALA A 161 -10.06 14.14 40.86
C ALA A 161 -10.16 15.65 41.10
N ILE A 162 -10.62 16.06 42.29
CA ILE A 162 -10.68 17.46 42.71
C ILE A 162 -9.27 18.08 42.72
N GLY A 163 -8.28 17.37 43.25
CA GLY A 163 -6.89 17.82 43.29
C GLY A 163 -6.33 18.11 41.89
N VAL A 164 -6.50 17.19 40.95
CA VAL A 164 -6.07 17.35 39.56
C VAL A 164 -6.75 18.55 38.90
N ILE A 165 -8.07 18.68 39.06
CA ILE A 165 -8.83 19.80 38.50
C ILE A 165 -8.37 21.14 39.09
N GLN A 166 -8.17 21.21 40.40
CA GLN A 166 -7.72 22.42 41.07
C GLN A 166 -6.30 22.83 40.67
N VAL A 167 -5.39 21.87 40.50
CA VAL A 167 -4.02 22.14 40.02
C VAL A 167 -4.06 22.66 38.58
N ALA A 168 -4.85 22.03 37.72
CA ALA A 168 -5.03 22.45 36.33
C ALA A 168 -5.62 23.87 36.24
N GLU A 169 -6.64 24.18 37.03
CA GLU A 169 -7.28 25.50 37.04
C GLU A 169 -6.35 26.57 37.63
N ARG A 170 -5.61 26.27 38.72
CA ARG A 170 -4.58 27.18 39.24
C ARG A 170 -3.50 27.47 38.19
N ALA A 171 -3.05 26.44 37.47
CA ALA A 171 -2.08 26.61 36.39
C ALA A 171 -2.64 27.46 35.23
N ARG A 172 -3.90 27.23 34.83
CA ARG A 172 -4.59 28.04 33.81
C ARG A 172 -4.69 29.50 34.24
N GLN A 173 -5.11 29.77 35.47
CA GLN A 173 -5.19 31.12 36.01
C GLN A 173 -3.82 31.79 36.09
N GLY A 174 -2.79 31.05 36.54
CA GLY A 174 -1.41 31.53 36.56
C GLY A 174 -0.92 31.95 35.18
N ARG A 175 -1.16 31.12 34.15
CA ARG A 175 -0.83 31.46 32.75
C ARG A 175 -1.57 32.69 32.26
N ALA A 176 -2.88 32.80 32.53
CA ALA A 176 -3.69 33.95 32.13
C ALA A 176 -3.19 35.26 32.78
N ARG A 177 -2.92 35.24 34.09
CA ARG A 177 -2.35 36.38 34.82
C ARG A 177 -0.97 36.77 34.29
N ALA A 178 -0.09 35.80 34.06
CA ALA A 178 1.24 36.06 33.50
C ALA A 178 1.17 36.67 32.10
N ALA A 179 0.24 36.20 31.25
CA ALA A 179 0.02 36.77 29.93
C ALA A 179 -0.50 38.22 30.02
N PHE A 180 -1.43 38.49 30.93
CA PHE A 180 -1.96 39.83 31.17
C PHE A 180 -0.88 40.81 31.68
N MET A 181 -0.14 40.43 32.72
CA MET A 181 0.97 41.24 33.26
C MET A 181 2.06 41.50 32.22
N ARG A 182 2.35 40.53 31.35
CA ARG A 182 3.31 40.69 30.26
C ARG A 182 2.84 41.76 29.25
N ARG A 183 1.55 41.85 28.96
CA ARG A 183 0.99 42.91 28.09
C ARG A 183 1.19 44.28 28.71
N ILE A 184 0.83 44.45 29.98
CA ILE A 184 1.02 45.71 30.72
C ILE A 184 2.49 46.13 30.70
N TYR A 185 3.41 45.23 31.06
CA TYR A 185 4.85 45.53 31.06
C TYR A 185 5.38 45.95 29.69
N LEU A 186 4.90 45.32 28.61
CA LEU A 186 5.29 45.69 27.25
C LEU A 186 4.74 47.06 26.83
N GLU A 187 3.53 47.40 27.25
CA GLU A 187 2.94 48.73 27.03
C GLU A 187 3.67 49.82 27.81
N GLU A 188 3.94 49.58 29.10
CA GLU A 188 4.73 50.48 29.94
C GLU A 188 6.13 50.70 29.36
N LYS A 189 6.81 49.62 28.94
CA LYS A 189 8.11 49.71 28.28
C LYS A 189 8.07 50.46 26.95
N ARG A 190 6.97 50.39 26.19
CA ARG A 190 6.78 51.20 24.98
C ARG A 190 6.67 52.69 25.35
N GLN A 191 5.91 53.03 26.38
CA GLN A 191 5.74 54.39 26.86
C GLN A 191 7.05 54.97 27.44
N SER A 192 7.81 54.21 28.22
CA SER A 192 9.13 54.63 28.73
C SER A 192 10.14 54.83 27.60
N ARG A 193 10.12 54.01 26.54
CA ARG A 193 10.99 54.19 25.36
C ARG A 193 10.67 55.46 24.57
N THR A 194 9.43 55.94 24.59
CA THR A 194 9.05 57.22 23.99
C THR A 194 9.58 58.41 24.81
N GLN A 195 9.77 58.24 26.12
CA GLN A 195 10.37 59.24 27.01
C GLN A 195 11.91 59.20 27.04
N GLU A 196 12.54 58.04 26.86
CA GLU A 196 14.00 57.84 26.87
C GLU A 196 14.69 58.06 25.51
N GLN A 197 14.20 58.96 24.65
CA GLN A 197 14.94 59.38 23.44
C GLN A 197 16.08 60.37 23.77
N GLN A 198 16.91 60.03 24.75
CA GLN A 198 18.26 60.58 24.87
C GLN A 198 19.25 59.55 24.31
N THR A 199 20.02 59.95 23.31
CA THR A 199 21.04 59.13 22.67
C THR A 199 22.10 58.71 23.69
N LYS A 200 22.17 57.41 24.00
CA LYS A 200 23.19 56.83 24.89
C LYS A 200 24.59 57.02 24.29
N SER A 201 25.57 57.30 25.14
CA SER A 201 26.98 57.39 24.76
C SER A 201 27.43 56.06 24.11
N PRO A 202 28.32 56.07 23.09
CA PRO A 202 28.77 54.86 22.40
C PRO A 202 29.36 53.79 23.34
N ASP A 203 30.06 54.18 24.41
CA ASP A 203 30.64 53.25 25.39
C ASP A 203 29.58 52.58 26.28
N GLU A 204 28.53 53.32 26.63
CA GLU A 204 27.38 52.78 27.37
C GLU A 204 26.56 51.83 26.49
N ALA A 205 26.41 52.16 25.20
CA ALA A 205 25.77 51.30 24.22
C ALA A 205 26.57 49.99 24.03
N ALA A 206 27.90 50.08 23.88
CA ALA A 206 28.79 48.92 23.78
C ALA A 206 28.69 48.02 25.03
N THR A 207 28.70 48.62 26.22
CA THR A 207 28.54 47.88 27.49
C THR A 207 27.19 47.17 27.58
N CYS A 208 26.11 47.81 27.12
CA CYS A 208 24.78 47.23 27.09
C CYS A 208 24.70 46.02 26.14
N ILE A 209 25.25 46.16 24.94
CA ILE A 209 25.32 45.08 23.93
C ILE A 209 26.14 43.90 24.47
N GLN A 210 27.32 44.17 25.06
CA GLN A 210 28.18 43.13 25.64
C GLN A 210 27.49 42.39 26.80
N LYS A 211 26.78 43.10 27.68
CA LYS A 211 26.01 42.48 28.79
C LYS A 211 24.90 41.56 28.25
N VAL A 212 24.15 42.02 27.25
CA VAL A 212 23.09 41.21 26.63
C VAL A 212 23.68 39.97 25.96
N TRP A 213 24.78 40.10 25.22
CA TRP A 213 25.47 38.98 24.57
C TRP A 213 26.02 37.97 25.57
N ARG A 214 26.74 38.43 26.60
CA ARG A 214 27.27 37.56 27.66
C ARG A 214 26.14 36.80 28.38
N GLY A 215 25.05 37.49 28.69
CA GLY A 215 23.87 36.88 29.32
C GLY A 215 23.12 35.91 28.40
N HIS A 216 23.07 36.18 27.09
CA HIS A 216 22.49 35.26 26.12
C HIS A 216 23.34 34.00 25.98
N ARG A 217 24.65 34.16 25.79
CA ARG A 217 25.61 33.06 25.70
C ARG A 217 25.56 32.15 26.92
N GLN A 218 25.55 32.73 28.13
CA GLN A 218 25.47 31.94 29.36
C GLN A 218 24.15 31.18 29.48
N ARG A 219 23.02 31.81 29.12
CA ARG A 219 21.71 31.13 29.14
C ARG A 219 21.64 30.00 28.13
N LYS A 220 22.17 30.21 26.92
CA LYS A 220 22.25 29.16 25.90
C LYS A 220 23.12 27.99 26.33
N GLU A 221 24.25 28.28 26.97
CA GLU A 221 25.12 27.23 27.50
C GLU A 221 24.46 26.48 28.66
N THR A 222 23.74 27.17 29.53
CA THR A 222 23.02 26.54 30.65
C THR A 222 21.84 25.70 30.16
N GLU A 223 21.14 26.15 29.12
CA GLU A 223 20.07 25.39 28.46
C GLU A 223 20.62 24.10 27.86
N ARG A 224 21.73 24.19 27.12
CA ARG A 224 22.45 23.03 26.55
C ARG A 224 22.89 22.04 27.64
N LEU A 225 23.54 22.51 28.70
CA LEU A 225 23.98 21.65 29.80
C LEU A 225 22.80 20.97 30.51
N ARG A 226 21.66 21.66 30.67
CA ARG A 226 20.45 21.05 31.25
C ARG A 226 19.85 20.00 30.33
N GLU A 227 19.80 20.24 29.02
CA GLU A 227 19.34 19.25 28.05
C GLU A 227 20.23 18.00 28.09
N GLU A 228 21.55 18.18 28.10
CA GLU A 228 22.53 17.09 28.23
C GLU A 228 22.36 16.31 29.55
N GLU A 229 22.15 17.00 30.67
CA GLU A 229 21.90 16.38 31.98
C GLU A 229 20.56 15.60 32.00
N MET A 230 19.49 16.15 31.42
CA MET A 230 18.19 15.49 31.35
C MET A 230 18.24 14.22 30.47
N ILE A 231 19.03 14.24 29.40
CA ILE A 231 19.30 13.04 28.58
C ILE A 231 20.11 12.03 29.38
N PHE A 232 21.17 12.48 30.07
CA PHE A 232 22.02 11.60 30.89
C PHE A 232 21.26 10.91 32.02
N LEU A 233 20.35 11.63 32.68
CA LEU A 233 19.48 11.10 33.73
C LEU A 233 18.31 10.25 33.18
N GLY A 234 18.17 10.15 31.85
CA GLY A 234 17.11 9.37 31.19
C GLY A 234 15.70 9.99 31.30
N MET A 235 15.61 11.28 31.63
CA MET A 235 14.34 12.00 31.78
C MET A 235 13.83 12.60 30.47
N SER A 236 14.73 12.81 29.50
CA SER A 236 14.40 13.22 28.13
C SER A 236 15.11 12.31 27.13
N LEU A 237 14.49 12.09 25.98
CA LEU A 237 15.08 11.28 24.92
C LEU A 237 16.14 12.11 24.17
N PRO A 238 17.22 11.48 23.69
CA PRO A 238 18.13 12.11 22.75
C PRO A 238 17.38 12.74 21.57
N PRO A 239 17.77 13.94 21.09
CA PRO A 239 17.04 14.68 20.04
C PRO A 239 16.76 13.86 18.78
N GLU A 240 17.65 12.94 18.43
CA GLU A 240 17.53 12.07 17.26
C GLU A 240 16.38 11.05 17.39
N LEU A 241 16.19 10.50 18.59
CA LEU A 241 15.07 9.61 18.91
C LEU A 241 13.76 10.39 19.02
N GLU A 242 13.80 11.59 19.59
CA GLU A 242 12.63 12.46 19.75
C GLU A 242 12.05 12.92 18.40
N VAL A 243 12.92 13.28 17.46
CA VAL A 243 12.54 13.62 16.08
C VAL A 243 11.94 12.40 15.36
N MET A 244 12.53 11.22 15.51
CA MET A 244 12.01 9.99 14.91
C MET A 244 10.61 9.63 15.43
N ILE A 245 10.40 9.70 16.75
CA ILE A 245 9.10 9.43 17.38
C ILE A 245 8.06 10.49 16.97
N SER A 246 8.47 11.76 16.88
CA SER A 246 7.57 12.85 16.46
C SER A 246 7.13 12.71 15.00
N LEU A 247 8.05 12.36 14.10
CA LEU A 247 7.75 12.05 12.70
C LEU A 247 6.84 10.83 12.56
N GLN A 248 7.04 9.79 13.38
CA GLN A 248 6.14 8.64 13.40
C GLN A 248 4.72 9.05 13.85
N LYS A 249 4.59 9.86 14.89
CA LYS A 249 3.29 10.35 15.38
C LYS A 249 2.57 11.23 14.36
N THR A 250 3.26 12.13 13.67
CA THR A 250 2.65 12.96 12.61
C THR A 250 2.20 12.11 11.43
N ASN A 251 2.99 11.13 11.01
CA ASN A 251 2.63 10.24 9.91
C ASN A 251 1.41 9.35 10.24
N VAL A 252 1.25 8.92 11.49
CA VAL A 252 0.08 8.14 11.95
C VAL A 252 -1.19 8.99 11.91
N LEU A 253 -1.13 10.22 12.44
CA LEU A 253 -2.30 11.12 12.45
C LEU A 253 -2.71 11.55 11.03
N GLU A 254 -1.75 11.78 10.14
CA GLU A 254 -2.02 12.10 8.74
C GLU A 254 -2.56 10.88 7.96
N GLY A 255 -2.06 9.68 8.23
CA GLY A 255 -2.58 8.43 7.66
C GLY A 255 -4.04 8.17 8.03
N GLU A 256 -4.39 8.32 9.32
CA GLU A 256 -5.76 8.11 9.81
C GLU A 256 -6.76 9.14 9.25
N PHE A 257 -6.32 10.38 8.98
CA PHE A 257 -7.18 11.42 8.42
C PHE A 257 -7.40 11.21 6.91
N GLN A 258 -6.37 10.75 6.20
CA GLN A 258 -6.41 10.51 4.75
C GLN A 258 -7.22 9.26 4.40
N GLU A 259 -7.04 8.14 5.12
CA GLU A 259 -7.82 6.91 4.90
C GLU A 259 -9.32 7.18 5.07
N ARG A 260 -9.68 7.95 6.11
CA ARG A 260 -11.08 8.29 6.39
C ARG A 260 -11.69 9.19 5.32
N ALA A 261 -10.89 10.07 4.72
CA ALA A 261 -11.30 10.92 3.60
C ALA A 261 -11.52 10.10 2.32
N ASP A 262 -10.62 9.17 1.99
CA ASP A 262 -10.71 8.32 0.78
C ASP A 262 -11.94 7.40 0.83
N TYR A 263 -12.25 6.80 1.99
CA TYR A 263 -13.48 6.00 2.16
C TYR A 263 -14.77 6.83 2.01
N SER A 264 -14.77 8.07 2.52
CA SER A 264 -15.94 8.96 2.39
C SER A 264 -16.18 9.40 0.94
N PHE A 265 -15.12 9.76 0.23
CA PHE A 265 -15.19 10.19 -1.17
C PHE A 265 -15.67 9.07 -2.10
N VAL A 266 -15.18 7.84 -1.93
CA VAL A 266 -15.62 6.68 -2.73
C VAL A 266 -17.11 6.40 -2.55
N HIS A 267 -17.63 6.58 -1.33
CA HIS A 267 -19.06 6.39 -1.05
C HIS A 267 -19.91 7.50 -1.68
N GLU A 268 -19.46 8.76 -1.60
CA GLU A 268 -20.12 9.89 -2.24
C GLU A 268 -20.13 9.77 -3.77
N LEU A 269 -18.98 9.40 -4.37
CA LEU A 269 -18.85 9.17 -5.81
C LEU A 269 -19.76 8.03 -6.27
N ARG A 270 -19.81 6.91 -5.52
CA ARG A 270 -20.73 5.80 -5.81
C ARG A 270 -22.20 6.22 -5.72
N ALA A 271 -22.56 7.08 -4.77
CA ALA A 271 -23.93 7.57 -4.64
C ALA A 271 -24.32 8.52 -5.78
N ALA A 272 -23.37 9.35 -6.26
CA ALA A 272 -23.61 10.29 -7.35
C ALA A 272 -23.59 9.63 -8.74
N GLU A 273 -22.58 8.81 -9.03
CA GLU A 273 -22.35 8.27 -10.38
C GLU A 273 -22.86 6.83 -10.55
N GLY A 274 -22.97 6.07 -9.46
CA GLY A 274 -23.38 4.66 -9.50
C GLY A 274 -24.74 4.39 -10.16
N PRO A 275 -25.80 5.18 -9.92
CA PRO A 275 -27.09 5.00 -10.60
C PRO A 275 -26.97 5.14 -12.11
N HIS A 276 -26.25 6.17 -12.58
CA HIS A 276 -26.07 6.42 -14.01
C HIS A 276 -25.25 5.32 -14.68
N ILE A 277 -24.12 4.93 -14.07
CA ILE A 277 -23.26 3.84 -14.58
C ILE A 277 -24.05 2.53 -14.68
N LYS A 278 -24.91 2.24 -13.70
CA LYS A 278 -25.78 1.06 -13.71
C LYS A 278 -26.79 1.09 -14.86
N GLU A 279 -27.43 2.24 -15.09
CA GLU A 279 -28.39 2.41 -16.20
C GLU A 279 -27.70 2.20 -17.55
N THR A 280 -26.54 2.84 -17.78
CA THR A 280 -25.77 2.68 -19.01
C THR A 280 -25.40 1.21 -19.28
N PHE A 281 -24.86 0.50 -18.28
CA PHE A 281 -24.53 -0.92 -18.46
C PHE A 281 -25.77 -1.80 -18.67
N GLN A 282 -26.91 -1.47 -18.07
CA GLN A 282 -28.16 -2.19 -18.32
C GLN A 282 -28.63 -2.02 -19.76
N GLU A 283 -28.53 -0.80 -20.30
CA GLU A 283 -28.89 -0.50 -21.69
C GLU A 283 -27.97 -1.25 -22.68
N GLU A 284 -26.65 -1.20 -22.48
CA GLU A 284 -25.67 -1.89 -23.32
C GLU A 284 -25.89 -3.41 -23.34
N ILE A 285 -26.09 -4.03 -22.18
CA ILE A 285 -26.38 -5.47 -22.09
C ILE A 285 -27.70 -5.77 -22.79
N THR A 286 -28.74 -4.97 -22.56
CA THR A 286 -30.06 -5.19 -23.18
C THR A 286 -29.97 -5.08 -24.70
N GLN A 287 -29.23 -4.09 -25.19
CA GLN A 287 -28.99 -3.89 -26.62
C GLN A 287 -28.25 -5.07 -27.23
N CYS A 288 -27.16 -5.54 -26.60
CA CYS A 288 -26.42 -6.71 -27.07
C CYS A 288 -27.32 -7.96 -27.18
N PHE A 289 -28.19 -8.19 -26.20
CA PHE A 289 -29.12 -9.33 -26.21
C PHE A 289 -30.18 -9.22 -27.31
N LEU A 290 -30.68 -8.01 -27.56
CA LEU A 290 -31.63 -7.73 -28.65
C LEU A 290 -30.99 -7.96 -30.02
N GLU A 291 -29.78 -7.45 -30.23
CA GLU A 291 -29.01 -7.66 -31.46
C GLU A 291 -28.72 -9.15 -31.69
N CYS A 292 -28.30 -9.87 -30.66
CA CYS A 292 -28.11 -11.32 -30.74
C CYS A 292 -29.40 -12.06 -31.14
N ARG A 293 -30.56 -11.64 -30.60
CA ARG A 293 -31.85 -12.23 -30.95
C ARG A 293 -32.24 -11.93 -32.40
N HIS A 294 -31.99 -10.70 -32.89
CA HIS A 294 -32.29 -10.34 -34.27
C HIS A 294 -31.49 -11.19 -35.27
N VAL A 295 -30.25 -11.55 -34.93
CA VAL A 295 -29.39 -12.36 -35.80
C VAL A 295 -29.66 -13.87 -35.67
N THR A 296 -29.87 -14.38 -34.46
CA THR A 296 -29.93 -15.84 -34.19
C THR A 296 -31.34 -16.38 -33.97
N GLY A 297 -32.34 -15.51 -33.78
CA GLY A 297 -33.72 -15.87 -33.49
C GLY A 297 -34.00 -16.29 -32.04
N ARG A 298 -32.97 -16.36 -31.18
CA ARG A 298 -33.08 -16.74 -29.76
C ARG A 298 -32.23 -15.80 -28.89
N PHE A 299 -32.64 -15.59 -27.64
CA PHE A 299 -31.81 -14.87 -26.68
C PHE A 299 -30.59 -15.70 -26.25
N PRO A 300 -29.39 -15.09 -26.14
CA PRO A 300 -28.23 -15.72 -25.53
C PRO A 300 -28.46 -16.05 -24.05
N ASP A 301 -27.78 -17.07 -23.54
CA ASP A 301 -27.70 -17.32 -22.11
C ASP A 301 -26.63 -16.42 -21.47
N TYR A 302 -26.87 -15.97 -20.24
CA TYR A 302 -25.89 -15.13 -19.52
C TYR A 302 -24.59 -15.92 -19.24
N PRO A 303 -23.41 -15.29 -19.36
CA PRO A 303 -22.15 -15.94 -19.02
C PRO A 303 -22.11 -16.31 -17.53
N LEU A 304 -21.55 -17.48 -17.23
CA LEU A 304 -21.33 -17.92 -15.86
C LEU A 304 -20.30 -17.02 -15.15
N GLU A 305 -20.42 -16.88 -13.83
CA GLU A 305 -19.57 -16.02 -13.00
C GLU A 305 -18.07 -16.37 -13.12
N LYS A 306 -17.74 -17.65 -13.24
CA LYS A 306 -16.37 -18.15 -13.47
C LYS A 306 -15.77 -17.73 -14.82
N ALA A 307 -16.59 -17.35 -15.80
CA ALA A 307 -16.19 -16.90 -17.12
C ALA A 307 -16.21 -15.36 -17.25
N GLY A 308 -16.37 -14.63 -16.14
CA GLY A 308 -16.37 -13.16 -16.13
C GLY A 308 -17.77 -12.52 -16.14
N GLY A 309 -18.85 -13.31 -16.11
CA GLY A 309 -20.22 -12.80 -15.94
C GLY A 309 -20.61 -11.73 -16.99
N SER A 310 -21.30 -10.68 -16.55
CA SER A 310 -21.71 -9.54 -17.41
C SER A 310 -20.54 -8.74 -17.98
N LYS A 311 -19.36 -8.80 -17.37
CA LYS A 311 -18.15 -8.12 -17.88
C LYS A 311 -17.71 -8.66 -19.24
N ALA A 312 -18.01 -9.93 -19.54
CA ALA A 312 -17.71 -10.52 -20.84
C ALA A 312 -18.59 -9.96 -21.97
N ILE A 313 -19.75 -9.36 -21.65
CA ILE A 313 -20.69 -8.73 -22.60
C ILE A 313 -20.31 -7.26 -22.83
N ILE A 314 -19.78 -6.59 -21.80
CA ILE A 314 -19.43 -5.15 -21.79
C ILE A 314 -18.04 -4.88 -22.38
N VAL A 315 -17.31 -5.90 -22.86
CA VAL A 315 -16.07 -5.66 -23.61
C VAL A 315 -16.45 -4.87 -24.86
N GLU A 316 -15.91 -3.66 -25.02
CA GLU A 316 -15.99 -2.83 -26.22
C GLU A 316 -15.43 -3.61 -27.43
N LYS A 317 -16.19 -4.57 -27.94
CA LYS A 317 -15.84 -5.30 -29.14
C LYS A 317 -16.34 -4.50 -30.33
N HIS A 318 -15.38 -4.08 -31.15
CA HIS A 318 -15.63 -3.37 -32.39
C HIS A 318 -16.64 -4.18 -33.24
N PRO A 319 -17.64 -3.54 -33.88
CA PRO A 319 -18.72 -4.22 -34.61
C PRO A 319 -18.22 -5.19 -35.69
N GLU A 320 -16.98 -5.04 -36.15
CA GLU A 320 -16.32 -5.87 -37.15
C GLU A 320 -15.98 -7.28 -36.61
N GLU A 321 -15.56 -7.41 -35.35
CA GLU A 321 -15.19 -8.71 -34.74
C GLU A 321 -16.44 -9.59 -34.50
N ILE A 322 -17.58 -8.96 -34.22
CA ILE A 322 -18.86 -9.66 -34.01
C ILE A 322 -19.37 -10.23 -35.35
N VAL A 323 -19.18 -9.52 -36.45
CA VAL A 323 -19.55 -10.00 -37.79
C VAL A 323 -18.67 -11.18 -38.21
N GLU A 324 -17.36 -11.14 -37.89
CA GLU A 324 -16.44 -12.24 -38.18
C GLU A 324 -16.75 -13.49 -37.35
N GLU A 325 -17.06 -13.34 -36.05
CA GLU A 325 -17.41 -14.48 -35.19
C GLU A 325 -18.76 -15.10 -35.60
N LEU A 326 -19.72 -14.28 -36.06
CA LEU A 326 -21.01 -14.73 -36.59
C LEU A 326 -20.87 -15.39 -37.97
N ALA A 327 -19.98 -14.90 -38.83
CA ALA A 327 -19.66 -15.52 -40.12
C ALA A 327 -18.97 -16.88 -39.92
N ALA A 328 -18.04 -16.98 -38.98
CA ALA A 328 -17.39 -18.24 -38.61
C ALA A 328 -18.39 -19.26 -38.06
N LYS A 329 -19.33 -18.84 -37.20
CA LYS A 329 -20.39 -19.71 -36.68
C LYS A 329 -21.38 -20.15 -37.75
N LYS A 330 -21.72 -19.28 -38.72
CA LYS A 330 -22.56 -19.66 -39.89
C LYS A 330 -21.86 -20.65 -40.82
N ALA A 331 -20.57 -20.46 -41.10
CA ALA A 331 -19.78 -21.38 -41.93
C ALA A 331 -19.67 -22.78 -41.29
N LEU A 332 -19.48 -22.85 -39.97
CA LEU A 332 -19.46 -24.13 -39.23
C LEU A 332 -20.84 -24.83 -39.25
N ALA A 333 -21.94 -24.07 -39.15
CA ALA A 333 -23.29 -24.62 -39.20
C ALA A 333 -23.68 -25.13 -40.60
N GLU A 334 -23.23 -24.47 -41.68
CA GLU A 334 -23.42 -24.93 -43.06
C GLU A 334 -22.57 -26.17 -43.38
N ALA A 335 -21.34 -26.24 -42.89
CA ALA A 335 -20.49 -27.43 -43.03
C ALA A 335 -21.12 -28.68 -42.39
N GLN A 336 -21.72 -28.54 -41.19
CA GLN A 336 -22.40 -29.65 -40.50
C GLN A 336 -23.72 -30.07 -41.17
N LYS A 337 -24.43 -29.16 -41.84
CA LYS A 337 -25.63 -29.50 -42.65
C LYS A 337 -25.25 -30.27 -43.91
N ASN A 338 -24.18 -29.86 -44.59
CA ASN A 338 -23.70 -30.52 -45.81
C ASN A 338 -23.16 -31.95 -45.55
N GLU A 339 -22.57 -32.22 -44.38
CA GLU A 339 -22.21 -33.60 -43.98
C GLU A 339 -23.44 -34.49 -43.71
N LYS A 340 -24.50 -33.94 -43.09
CA LYS A 340 -25.74 -34.69 -42.82
C LYS A 340 -26.52 -35.02 -44.10
N ASP A 341 -26.49 -34.14 -45.11
CA ASP A 341 -27.14 -34.40 -46.39
C ASP A 341 -26.35 -35.37 -47.29
N LYS A 342 -25.01 -35.43 -47.17
CA LYS A 342 -24.20 -36.47 -47.84
C LYS A 342 -24.49 -37.87 -47.29
N LYS A 343 -24.66 -38.03 -45.97
CA LYS A 343 -25.03 -39.32 -45.34
C LYS A 343 -26.43 -39.81 -45.68
N LYS A 344 -27.35 -38.93 -46.12
CA LYS A 344 -28.71 -39.32 -46.53
C LYS A 344 -28.82 -39.78 -47.99
N LYS A 345 -27.84 -39.48 -48.86
CA LYS A 345 -27.88 -39.83 -50.29
C LYS A 345 -27.28 -41.21 -50.62
N GLU A 346 -26.51 -41.84 -49.74
CA GLU A 346 -25.97 -43.20 -49.97
C GLU A 346 -26.93 -44.35 -49.58
N ALA A 347 -28.12 -44.06 -49.04
CA ALA A 347 -29.02 -45.08 -48.47
C ALA A 347 -30.26 -45.43 -49.33
N LYS A 348 -30.31 -45.13 -50.64
CA LYS A 348 -31.49 -45.49 -51.47
C LYS A 348 -31.14 -45.91 -52.91
N GLU A 349 -31.15 -47.23 -53.15
CA GLU A 349 -31.66 -47.95 -54.35
C GLU A 349 -31.73 -49.49 -54.06
N PRO A 350 -32.51 -50.36 -54.77
CA PRO A 350 -33.71 -51.02 -54.18
C PRO A 350 -33.89 -52.58 -54.29
N ALA A 351 -34.83 -53.10 -53.45
CA ALA A 351 -35.75 -54.30 -53.54
C ALA A 351 -35.20 -55.77 -53.51
N PRO A 352 -35.98 -56.86 -53.19
CA PRO A 352 -37.46 -57.01 -53.05
C PRO A 352 -38.07 -57.92 -51.90
N GLU A 353 -39.37 -57.68 -51.64
CA GLU A 353 -40.55 -58.51 -51.22
C GLU A 353 -40.52 -59.84 -50.41
N LYS A 354 -41.38 -59.93 -49.36
CA LYS A 354 -42.61 -60.78 -49.26
C LYS A 354 -43.41 -60.58 -47.93
N LYS A 355 -44.76 -60.64 -48.01
CA LYS A 355 -45.81 -60.58 -46.94
C LYS A 355 -46.17 -62.01 -46.42
N PRO A 356 -47.22 -62.28 -45.57
CA PRO A 356 -48.09 -61.50 -44.63
C PRO A 356 -48.11 -62.11 -43.18
N GLU A 357 -48.79 -61.64 -42.12
CA GLU A 357 -50.24 -61.71 -41.74
C GLU A 357 -50.43 -61.02 -40.35
N VAL A 358 -51.44 -60.14 -40.13
CA VAL A 358 -52.74 -60.35 -39.40
C VAL A 358 -52.52 -60.56 -37.87
N GLU A 359 -53.06 -59.81 -36.89
CA GLU A 359 -54.42 -59.32 -36.64
C GLU A 359 -54.42 -58.24 -35.51
N LYS A 360 -55.49 -57.44 -35.44
CA LYS A 360 -55.84 -56.39 -34.44
C LYS A 360 -56.81 -57.00 -33.37
N PRO A 361 -57.42 -56.25 -32.42
CA PRO A 361 -57.00 -55.11 -31.59
C PRO A 361 -57.53 -55.25 -30.12
N VAL A 362 -57.63 -54.10 -29.41
CA VAL A 362 -58.61 -53.68 -28.36
C VAL A 362 -57.91 -53.33 -27.04
N ARG A 363 -58.28 -52.32 -26.23
CA ARG A 363 -58.93 -50.99 -26.30
C ARG A 363 -59.08 -50.61 -24.80
N ASN A 364 -59.26 -49.32 -24.55
CA ASN A 364 -59.89 -48.72 -23.35
C ASN A 364 -59.05 -48.68 -22.07
N GLU A 365 -59.16 -47.69 -21.19
CA GLU A 365 -59.92 -46.42 -21.08
C GLU A 365 -59.19 -45.69 -19.92
N SER A 366 -58.83 -44.41 -20.05
CA SER A 366 -59.62 -43.22 -19.70
C SER A 366 -59.91 -43.00 -18.20
N ARG A 367 -59.80 -41.72 -17.83
CA ARG A 367 -60.24 -41.00 -16.61
C ARG A 367 -59.22 -40.95 -15.46
N LEU A 368 -58.95 -39.79 -14.86
CA LEU A 368 -59.56 -38.46 -14.92
C LEU A 368 -58.51 -37.41 -14.61
#